data_AF-A0AAD5MSS8-F1
#
_entry.id   AF-A0AAD5MSS8-F1
#
_cell.length_a   1.000
_cell.length_b   1.000
_cell.length_c   1.000
_cell.angle_alpha   90.00
_cell.angle_beta   90.00
_cell.angle_gamma   90.00
#
_symmetry.space_group_name_H-M   'P 1'
#
loop_
_entity.id
_entity.type
_entity.pdbx_description
1 polymer ?
#
loop_
_entity_poly.entity_id
_entity_poly.type
_entity_poly.pdbx_seq_one_letter_code
_entity_poly.pdbx_strand_id
1 'polypeptide(L)'
;MHCSSLTGCSWDPTSVKLALSSENLLWFANVRPRYKWGYCGHTIVYSYEKVERGDYRVVFYESKLDESYSKPVRQLEQIAAYGDYCVIVNRQDDAVGKVKINVIHISACSSTRFRPHPGFRHLELQLYSRDNHI
;
A
#
# COMPACT_ATOMS: atom_id res chain seq x y z
N MET A 1 -14.52 -21.59 7.09
CA MET A 1 -13.72 -21.87 5.88
C MET A 1 -12.66 -22.88 6.28
N HIS A 2 -12.65 -24.08 5.71
CA HIS A 2 -11.57 -25.03 5.92
C HIS A 2 -10.33 -24.43 5.24
N CYS A 3 -9.33 -24.03 6.02
CA CYS A 3 -8.06 -23.57 5.45
C CYS A 3 -7.32 -24.82 4.99
N SER A 4 -7.54 -25.22 3.73
CA SER A 4 -6.80 -26.31 3.12
C SER A 4 -5.31 -25.97 3.18
N SER A 5 -4.53 -26.82 3.86
CA SER A 5 -3.10 -26.56 4.03
C SER A 5 -2.44 -26.56 2.66
N LEU A 6 -1.67 -25.50 2.37
CA LEU A 6 -0.81 -25.48 1.20
C LEU A 6 0.18 -26.63 1.29
N THR A 7 0.18 -27.51 0.29
CA THR A 7 1.02 -28.72 0.25
C THR A 7 2.28 -28.54 -0.59
N GLY A 8 2.31 -27.52 -1.45
CA GLY A 8 3.44 -27.25 -2.33
C GLY A 8 3.37 -25.88 -2.97
N CYS A 9 4.53 -25.38 -3.39
CA CYS A 9 4.66 -24.15 -4.14
C CYS A 9 5.76 -24.29 -5.21
N SER A 10 5.59 -23.59 -6.33
CA SER A 10 6.60 -23.51 -7.39
C SER A 10 6.58 -22.13 -8.05
N TRP A 11 7.76 -21.60 -8.35
CA TRP A 11 7.92 -20.31 -9.01
C TRP A 11 8.22 -20.52 -10.49
N ASP A 12 7.61 -19.67 -11.33
CA ASP A 12 8.03 -19.55 -12.71
C ASP A 12 9.46 -18.97 -12.78
N PRO A 13 10.30 -19.37 -13.75
CA PRO A 13 11.67 -18.87 -13.89
C PRO A 13 11.79 -17.34 -13.96
N THR A 14 10.74 -16.66 -14.43
CA THR A 14 10.70 -15.18 -14.50
C THR A 14 10.28 -14.52 -13.18
N SER A 15 9.98 -15.28 -12.13
CA SER A 15 9.56 -14.82 -10.79
C SER A 15 8.30 -13.94 -10.75
N VAL A 16 7.48 -13.95 -11.81
CA VAL A 16 6.22 -13.20 -11.89
C VAL A 16 4.98 -14.07 -11.67
N LYS A 17 5.15 -15.39 -11.58
CA LYS A 17 4.05 -16.34 -11.36
C LYS A 17 4.42 -17.33 -10.27
N LEU A 18 3.43 -17.62 -9.44
CA LEU A 18 3.50 -18.58 -8.35
C LEU A 18 2.40 -19.62 -8.54
N ALA A 19 2.79 -20.89 -8.58
CA ALA A 19 1.87 -22.02 -8.53
C ALA A 19 1.82 -22.54 -7.09
N LEU A 20 0.62 -22.76 -6.56
CA LEU A 20 0.39 -23.30 -5.24
C LEU A 20 -0.51 -24.52 -5.34
N SER A 21 -0.19 -25.60 -4.64
CA SER A 21 -1.03 -26.78 -4.55
C SER A 21 -1.65 -26.91 -3.16
N SER A 22 -2.89 -27.37 -3.12
CA SER A 22 -3.59 -27.67 -1.88
C SER A 22 -4.60 -28.78 -2.12
N GLU A 23 -4.48 -29.89 -1.38
CA GLU A 23 -5.35 -31.09 -1.47
C GLU A 23 -5.66 -31.53 -2.93
N ASN A 24 -6.72 -30.98 -3.52
CA ASN A 24 -7.22 -31.26 -4.87
C ASN A 24 -7.29 -30.03 -5.80
N LEU A 25 -6.65 -28.92 -5.42
CA LEU A 25 -6.63 -27.65 -6.14
C LEU A 25 -5.21 -27.21 -6.48
N LEU A 26 -5.08 -26.61 -7.67
CA LEU A 26 -3.90 -25.88 -8.13
C LEU A 26 -4.27 -24.43 -8.35
N TRP A 27 -3.60 -23.53 -7.63
CA TRP A 27 -3.77 -22.10 -7.74
C TRP A 27 -2.61 -21.50 -8.52
N PHE A 28 -2.93 -20.58 -9.43
CA PHE A 28 -1.95 -19.80 -10.16
C PHE A 28 -2.13 -18.33 -9.81
N ALA A 29 -1.09 -17.71 -9.27
CA ALA A 29 -1.07 -16.31 -8.91
C ALA A 29 -0.04 -15.56 -9.75
N ASN A 30 -0.41 -14.37 -10.23
CA ASN A 30 0.52 -13.43 -10.83
C ASN A 30 1.03 -12.49 -9.73
N VAL A 31 2.34 -12.48 -9.51
CA VAL A 31 3.01 -11.55 -8.61
C VAL A 31 3.35 -10.28 -9.38
N ARG A 32 3.07 -9.12 -8.78
CA ARG A 32 3.41 -7.81 -9.33
C ARG A 32 4.45 -7.12 -8.43
N PRO A 33 5.75 -7.39 -8.62
CA PRO A 33 6.81 -6.85 -7.75
C PRO A 33 6.88 -5.32 -7.73
N ARG A 34 6.35 -4.67 -8.78
CA ARG A 34 6.37 -3.21 -8.93
C ARG A 34 5.32 -2.49 -8.07
N TYR A 35 4.38 -3.22 -7.47
CA TYR A 35 3.39 -2.61 -6.60
C TYR A 35 4.07 -2.15 -5.31
N LYS A 36 3.84 -0.90 -4.93
CA LYS A 36 4.34 -0.38 -3.65
C LYS A 36 3.43 -0.93 -2.56
N TRP A 37 4.02 -1.55 -1.55
CA TRP A 37 3.29 -2.17 -0.46
C TRP A 37 4.08 -2.12 0.84
N GLY A 38 3.39 -2.37 1.95
CA GLY A 38 3.94 -2.53 3.28
C GLY A 38 2.95 -3.24 4.18
N TYR A 39 3.43 -3.73 5.32
CA TYR A 39 2.61 -4.39 6.32
C TYR A 39 2.84 -3.75 7.69
N CYS A 40 1.77 -3.34 8.36
CA CYS A 40 1.81 -2.75 9.70
C CYS A 40 0.53 -3.07 10.48
N GLY A 41 0.67 -3.37 11.76
CA GLY A 41 -0.45 -3.60 12.70
C GLY A 41 -1.60 -4.48 12.18
N HIS A 42 -1.29 -5.60 11.51
CA HIS A 42 -2.23 -6.54 10.87
C HIS A 42 -2.92 -6.06 9.59
N THR A 43 -2.60 -4.86 9.12
CA THR A 43 -3.08 -4.33 7.86
C THR A 43 -2.01 -4.41 6.77
N ILE A 44 -2.38 -4.92 5.61
CA ILE A 44 -1.59 -4.84 4.38
C ILE A 44 -1.94 -3.52 3.69
N VAL A 45 -0.96 -2.66 3.51
CA VAL A 45 -1.09 -1.42 2.73
C VAL A 45 -0.47 -1.65 1.37
N TYR A 46 -1.24 -1.58 0.30
CA TYR A 46 -0.74 -1.80 -1.05
C TYR A 46 -1.33 -0.82 -2.06
N SER A 47 -0.65 -0.64 -3.18
CA SER A 47 -1.09 0.27 -4.23
C SER A 47 -1.19 -0.41 -5.59
N TYR A 48 -2.13 0.08 -6.40
CA TYR A 48 -2.24 -0.26 -7.81
C TYR A 48 -2.63 0.97 -8.62
N GLU A 49 -2.20 1.01 -9.88
CA GLU A 49 -2.54 2.07 -10.83
C GLU A 49 -3.91 1.80 -11.46
N LYS A 50 -4.76 2.82 -11.54
CA LYS A 50 -5.98 2.76 -12.37
C LYS A 50 -5.65 3.23 -13.78
N VAL A 51 -5.78 2.30 -14.73
CA VAL A 51 -5.46 2.47 -16.16
C VAL A 51 -6.11 3.70 -16.81
N GLU A 52 -7.27 4.14 -16.30
CA GLU A 52 -8.05 5.22 -16.91
C GLU A 52 -7.59 6.65 -16.59
N ARG A 53 -6.85 6.87 -15.49
CA ARG A 53 -6.57 8.24 -14.98
C ARG A 53 -5.12 8.50 -14.60
N GLY A 54 -4.24 7.49 -14.62
CA GLY A 54 -2.88 7.62 -14.07
C GLY A 54 -2.84 7.86 -12.55
N ASP A 55 -4.00 7.73 -11.88
CA ASP A 55 -4.13 7.85 -10.44
C ASP A 55 -3.85 6.49 -9.78
N TYR A 56 -3.08 6.50 -8.69
CA TYR A 56 -2.91 5.31 -7.86
C TYR A 56 -4.08 5.19 -6.89
N ARG A 57 -4.44 3.95 -6.56
CA ARG A 57 -5.28 3.66 -5.39
C ARG A 57 -4.43 2.98 -4.35
N VAL A 58 -4.44 3.52 -3.14
CA VAL A 58 -3.84 2.88 -1.97
C VAL A 58 -4.96 2.19 -1.21
N VAL A 59 -4.78 0.90 -0.95
CA VAL A 59 -5.69 0.03 -0.21
C VAL A 59 -5.05 -0.31 1.13
N PHE A 60 -5.88 -0.30 2.16
CA PHE A 60 -5.58 -0.75 3.50
C PHE A 60 -6.48 -1.96 3.74
N TYR A 61 -5.89 -3.15 3.78
CA TYR A 61 -6.60 -4.41 3.97
C TYR A 61 -6.28 -5.00 5.35
N GLU A 62 -7.26 -5.01 6.25
CA GLU A 62 -7.11 -5.56 7.60
C GLU A 62 -7.33 -7.06 7.58
N SER A 63 -6.24 -7.81 7.77
CA SER A 63 -6.23 -9.27 7.59
C SER A 63 -7.09 -10.03 8.62
N LYS A 64 -7.32 -9.48 9.82
CA LYS A 64 -8.11 -10.14 10.86
C LYS A 64 -9.62 -9.94 10.69
N LEU A 65 -10.02 -8.76 10.24
CA LEU A 65 -11.43 -8.39 10.04
C LEU A 65 -11.93 -8.68 8.63
N ASP A 66 -11.01 -8.96 7.69
CA ASP A 66 -11.28 -9.11 6.26
C ASP A 66 -11.96 -7.85 5.66
N GLU A 67 -11.59 -6.68 6.19
CA GLU A 67 -12.11 -5.40 5.75
C GLU A 67 -11.07 -4.65 4.92
N SER A 68 -11.54 -3.93 3.90
CA SER A 68 -10.67 -3.08 3.09
C SER A 68 -11.20 -1.65 2.97
N TYR A 69 -10.28 -0.70 3.13
CA TYR A 69 -10.50 0.71 2.84
C TYR A 69 -9.55 1.15 1.72
N SER A 70 -10.00 2.02 0.82
CA SER A 70 -9.12 2.52 -0.24
C SER A 70 -9.32 4.00 -0.52
N LYS A 71 -8.21 4.68 -0.82
CA LYS A 71 -8.19 6.10 -1.17
C LYS A 71 -7.44 6.35 -2.48
N PRO A 72 -7.89 7.29 -3.31
CA PRO A 72 -7.12 7.76 -4.45
C PRO A 72 -5.91 8.57 -3.99
N VAL A 73 -4.76 8.37 -4.64
CA VAL A 73 -3.52 9.11 -4.42
C VAL A 73 -2.91 9.44 -5.77
N ARG A 74 -2.74 10.74 -6.05
CA ARG A 74 -2.07 11.20 -7.27
C ARG A 74 -0.56 11.16 -7.10
N GLN A 75 0.17 10.89 -8.18
CA GLN A 75 1.63 10.89 -8.21
C GLN A 75 2.28 10.13 -7.04
N LEU A 76 1.81 8.91 -6.76
CA LEU A 76 2.34 8.08 -5.67
C LEU A 76 3.80 7.69 -5.96
N GLU A 77 4.70 8.11 -5.08
CA GLU A 77 6.14 7.85 -5.19
C GLU A 77 6.53 6.61 -4.40
N GLN A 78 6.14 6.52 -3.12
CA GLN A 78 6.56 5.41 -2.26
C GLN A 78 5.56 5.09 -1.15
N ILE A 79 5.56 3.82 -0.72
CA ILE A 79 4.90 3.36 0.51
C ILE A 79 5.96 2.68 1.37
N ALA A 80 5.99 3.03 2.66
CA ALA A 80 6.79 2.33 3.66
C ALA A 80 5.94 2.07 4.91
N ALA A 81 6.21 0.98 5.61
CA ALA A 81 5.48 0.61 6.82
C ALA A 81 6.44 0.10 7.89
N TYR A 82 6.18 0.47 9.14
CA TYR A 82 6.95 0.02 10.30
C TYR A 82 6.11 0.10 11.57
N GLY A 83 6.10 -0.98 12.36
CA GLY A 83 5.26 -1.09 13.56
C GLY A 83 3.78 -0.93 13.22
N ASP A 84 3.14 0.08 13.81
CA ASP A 84 1.73 0.43 13.60
C ASP A 84 1.53 1.65 12.68
N TYR A 85 2.61 2.10 12.04
CA TYR A 85 2.60 3.27 11.16
C TYR A 85 2.89 2.88 9.71
N CYS A 86 2.23 3.58 8.79
CA CYS A 86 2.62 3.58 7.39
C CYS A 86 2.83 5.01 6.90
N VAL A 87 3.76 5.17 5.96
CA VAL A 87 4.09 6.42 5.31
C VAL A 87 3.74 6.31 3.83
N ILE A 88 2.99 7.29 3.34
CA ILE A 88 2.64 7.41 1.92
C ILE A 88 3.26 8.70 1.39
N VAL A 89 4.10 8.55 0.38
CA VAL A 89 4.85 9.63 -0.24
C VAL A 89 4.26 9.89 -1.62
N ASN A 90 3.86 11.12 -1.90
CA ASN A 90 3.35 11.50 -3.21
C ASN A 90 3.92 12.84 -3.67
N ARG A 91 4.25 12.96 -4.96
CA ARG A 91 4.72 14.20 -5.55
C ARG A 91 3.55 15.20 -5.65
N GLN A 92 3.88 16.49 -5.64
CA GLN A 92 2.91 17.58 -5.83
C GLN A 92 3.08 18.14 -7.24
N ASP A 93 1.97 18.33 -7.97
CA ASP A 93 1.98 18.82 -9.36
C ASP A 93 2.58 20.25 -9.47
N ASP A 94 2.34 21.11 -8.47
CA ASP A 94 2.57 22.55 -8.58
C ASP A 94 3.97 23.04 -8.17
N ALA A 95 4.92 22.13 -7.88
CA ALA A 95 6.28 22.54 -7.54
C ALA A 95 7.32 21.46 -7.79
N VAL A 96 8.33 21.79 -8.60
CA VAL A 96 9.52 20.96 -8.82
C VAL A 96 10.17 20.66 -7.47
N GLY A 97 10.32 19.36 -7.17
CA GLY A 97 10.98 18.89 -5.96
C GLY A 97 10.14 18.92 -4.67
N LYS A 98 8.84 19.28 -4.72
CA LYS A 98 7.97 19.15 -3.54
C LYS A 98 7.33 17.77 -3.45
N VAL A 99 7.47 17.18 -2.28
CA VAL A 99 6.89 15.88 -1.95
C VAL A 99 6.02 16.04 -0.71
N LYS A 100 4.82 15.44 -0.77
CA LYS A 100 3.91 15.32 0.37
C LYS A 100 4.12 13.97 1.04
N ILE A 101 4.40 13.99 2.33
CA ILE A 101 4.58 12.80 3.15
C ILE A 101 3.39 12.70 4.11
N ASN A 102 2.66 11.59 4.03
CA ASN A 102 1.52 11.31 4.90
C ASN A 102 1.89 10.17 5.84
N VAL A 103 2.06 10.48 7.13
CA VAL A 103 2.21 9.46 8.18
C VAL A 103 0.83 9.08 8.69
N ILE A 104 0.53 7.79 8.71
CA ILE A 104 -0.78 7.25 9.06
C ILE A 104 -0.57 6.19 10.14
N HIS A 105 -1.32 6.30 11.23
CA HIS A 105 -1.42 5.25 12.23
C HIS A 105 -2.55 4.30 11.85
N ILE A 106 -2.32 2.99 11.94
CA ILE A 106 -3.24 2.02 11.34
C ILE A 106 -4.63 1.99 12.00
N SER A 107 -4.72 2.27 13.30
CA SER A 107 -6.01 2.35 14.00
C SER A 107 -6.90 3.51 13.51
N ALA A 108 -6.32 4.53 12.85
CA ALA A 108 -7.11 5.59 12.23
C ALA A 108 -7.80 5.14 10.93
N CYS A 109 -7.35 4.02 10.35
CA CYS A 109 -7.90 3.48 9.10
C CYS A 109 -9.13 2.59 9.32
N SER A 110 -9.28 1.96 10.48
CA SER A 110 -10.39 1.03 10.80
C SER A 110 -11.70 1.73 11.16
N SER A 111 -11.67 3.03 11.49
CA SER A 111 -12.91 3.79 11.67
C SER A 111 -13.55 4.02 10.30
N THR A 112 -14.77 3.51 10.10
CA THR A 112 -15.67 3.61 8.92
C THR A 112 -16.02 5.04 8.48
N ARG A 113 -15.25 6.03 8.93
CA ARG A 113 -15.32 7.42 8.53
C ARG A 113 -13.90 7.96 8.71
N PHE A 114 -13.14 8.06 7.62
CA PHE A 114 -12.00 8.98 7.52
C PHE A 114 -12.56 10.42 7.67
N ARG A 115 -13.06 10.76 8.85
CA ARG A 115 -13.24 12.14 9.28
C ARG A 115 -11.85 12.55 9.71
N PRO A 116 -11.27 13.61 9.13
CA PRO A 116 -10.10 14.23 9.73
C PRO A 116 -10.49 14.57 11.17
N HIS A 117 -10.04 13.80 12.14
CA HIS A 117 -10.23 14.13 13.54
C HIS A 117 -9.39 15.39 13.80
N PRO A 118 -9.97 16.47 14.34
CA PRO A 118 -9.25 17.74 14.53
C PRO A 118 -8.05 17.63 15.48
N GLY A 119 -7.87 16.49 16.17
CA GLY A 119 -6.70 16.18 17.00
C GLY A 119 -5.62 15.31 16.34
N PHE A 120 -5.86 14.72 15.17
CA PHE A 120 -4.81 14.04 14.41
C PHE A 120 -3.99 15.10 13.70
N ARG A 121 -2.85 15.45 14.31
CA ARG A 121 -1.84 16.30 13.68
C ARG A 121 -1.44 15.64 12.36
N HIS A 122 -2.00 16.13 11.26
CA HIS A 122 -1.45 15.95 9.92
C HIS A 122 -0.05 16.57 9.98
N LEU A 123 0.95 15.79 10.36
CA LEU A 123 2.35 16.14 10.19
C LEU A 123 2.60 16.04 8.69
N GLU A 124 2.12 17.06 7.97
CA GLU A 124 2.49 17.31 6.59
C GLU A 124 3.91 17.86 6.61
N LEU A 125 4.87 16.96 6.71
CA LEU A 125 6.27 17.31 6.52
C LEU A 125 6.46 17.52 5.02
N GLN A 126 6.35 18.77 4.59
CA GLN A 126 6.82 19.20 3.27
C GLN A 126 8.34 19.27 3.32
N LEU A 127 9.00 18.20 2.92
CA LEU A 127 10.44 18.24 2.67
C LEU A 127 10.64 18.86 1.28
N TYR A 128 11.27 20.03 1.24
CA TYR A 128 11.76 20.64 0.01
C TYR A 128 13.17 20.11 -0.24
N SER A 129 13.39 19.42 -1.36
CA SER A 129 14.76 19.11 -1.78
C SER A 129 15.47 20.44 -2.08
N ARG A 130 16.51 20.76 -1.30
CA ARG A 130 17.46 21.84 -1.61
C ARG A 130 18.59 21.28 -2.49
N ASP A 131 18.27 20.69 -3.63
CA ASP A 131 19.28 20.36 -4.63
C ASP A 131 19.15 21.31 -5.80
N ASN A 132 19.58 22.55 -5.57
CA ASN A 132 19.94 23.47 -6.64
C ASN A 132 20.91 24.50 -6.05
N HIS A 133 22.19 24.16 -5.97
CA HIS A 133 23.28 25.12 -6.10
C HIS A 133 24.61 24.41 -6.38
N ILE A 134 25.10 24.66 -7.61
CA ILE A 134 26.46 24.56 -8.16
C ILE A 134 26.90 23.20 -8.68
#